data_AF-A0A1Y1ZKP0-F1
#
_entry.id   AF-A0A1Y1ZKP0-F1
#
_cell.length_a   1.000
_cell.length_b   1.000
_cell.length_c   1.000
_cell.angle_alpha   90.00
_cell.angle_beta   90.00
_cell.angle_gamma   90.00
#
_symmetry.space_group_name_H-M   'P 1'
#
loop_
_entity.id
_entity.type
_entity.pdbx_description
1 polymer ?
#
loop_
_entity_poly.entity_id
_entity_poly.type
_entity_poly.pdbx_seq_one_letter_code
_entity_poly.pdbx_strand_id
1 'polypeptide(L)'
;KSQLEKTYVFKTYTKVSNIHHVIITRVKSANHHPTMISMRLFRLTMSSLKVIWTTHKPSRLSNKDIQIANYCDEQASHIRVVEPSEAPRCGPTPSTL
;
A
#
# COMPACT_ATOMS: atom_id res chain seq x y z
N LYS A 1 5.39 19.69 4.91
CA LYS A 1 5.93 19.01 3.71
C LYS A 1 4.75 18.57 2.84
N SER A 2 4.76 18.85 1.54
CA SER A 2 3.73 18.39 0.62
C SER A 2 4.06 16.98 0.14
N GLN A 3 3.17 16.02 0.38
CA GLN A 3 3.32 14.61 0.02
C GLN A 3 1.94 14.01 -0.28
N LEU A 4 1.93 12.92 -1.04
CA LEU A 4 0.75 12.07 -1.24
C LEU A 4 0.94 10.79 -0.44
N GLU A 5 -0.11 10.27 0.16
CA GLU A 5 -0.05 8.98 0.85
C GLU A 5 -1.31 8.16 0.61
N LYS A 6 -1.15 6.85 0.54
CA LYS A 6 -2.26 5.89 0.44
C LYS A 6 -1.89 4.57 1.09
N THR A 7 -2.89 3.93 1.69
CA THR A 7 -2.76 2.59 2.27
C THR A 7 -3.60 1.62 1.46
N TYR A 8 -2.96 0.62 0.88
CA TYR A 8 -3.62 -0.48 0.17
C TYR A 8 -3.76 -1.67 1.11
N VAL A 9 -4.96 -2.25 1.21
CA VAL A 9 -5.22 -3.41 2.06
C VAL A 9 -5.45 -4.65 1.21
N PHE A 10 -4.83 -5.76 1.61
CA PHE A 10 -4.89 -7.03 0.89
C PHE A 10 -5.14 -8.20 1.85
N LYS A 11 -5.87 -9.20 1.35
CA LYS A 11 -6.25 -10.38 2.15
C LYS A 11 -5.05 -11.18 2.66
N THR A 12 -3.90 -11.11 1.98
CA THR A 12 -2.70 -11.87 2.33
C THR A 12 -1.44 -11.02 2.21
N TYR A 13 -0.41 -11.38 2.98
CA TYR A 13 0.90 -10.75 2.88
C TYR A 13 1.59 -11.01 1.53
N THR A 14 1.34 -12.15 0.90
CA THR A 14 1.84 -12.44 -0.46
C THR A 14 1.35 -11.40 -1.46
N LYS A 15 0.10 -10.94 -1.35
CA LYS A 15 -0.42 -9.85 -2.20
C LYS A 15 0.26 -8.52 -1.92
N VAL A 16 0.56 -8.22 -0.65
CA VAL A 16 1.39 -7.06 -0.28
C VAL A 16 2.77 -7.15 -0.94
N SER A 17 3.39 -8.33 -0.93
CA SER A 17 4.69 -8.57 -1.59
C SER A 17 4.59 -8.41 -3.11
N ASN A 18 3.52 -8.89 -3.73
CA ASN A 18 3.30 -8.73 -5.17
C ASN A 18 3.22 -7.26 -5.58
N ILE A 19 2.40 -6.45 -4.89
CA ILE A 19 2.30 -5.03 -5.23
C ILE A 19 3.63 -4.31 -4.96
N HIS A 20 4.38 -4.70 -3.94
CA HIS A 20 5.70 -4.15 -3.65
C HIS A 20 6.67 -4.39 -4.82
N HIS A 21 6.75 -5.61 -5.36
CA HIS A 21 7.59 -5.92 -6.51
C HIS A 21 7.17 -5.18 -7.78
N VAL A 22 5.86 -5.06 -8.02
CA VAL A 22 5.33 -4.30 -9.16
C VAL A 22 5.72 -2.82 -9.07
N ILE A 23 5.55 -2.19 -7.90
CA ILE A 23 5.94 -0.80 -7.67
C ILE A 23 7.46 -0.64 -7.83
N ILE A 24 8.27 -1.47 -7.19
CA ILE A 24 9.75 -1.42 -7.29
C ILE A 24 10.21 -1.47 -8.75
N THR A 25 9.64 -2.39 -9.52
CA THR A 25 10.00 -2.55 -10.94
C THR A 25 9.72 -1.28 -11.73
N ARG A 26 8.56 -0.65 -11.50
CA ARG A 26 8.19 0.61 -12.15
C ARG A 26 9.13 1.76 -11.74
N VAL A 27 9.33 1.97 -10.44
CA VAL A 27 10.06 3.14 -9.93
C VAL A 27 11.55 3.10 -10.24
N LYS A 28 12.12 1.90 -10.42
CA LYS A 28 13.52 1.72 -10.87
C LYS A 28 13.76 2.39 -12.21
N SER A 29 12.85 2.22 -13.17
CA SER A 29 12.94 2.88 -14.49
C SER A 29 12.64 4.38 -14.44
N ALA A 30 11.78 4.81 -13.51
CA ALA A 30 11.41 6.22 -13.34
C ALA A 30 12.46 7.06 -12.59
N ASN A 31 13.41 6.39 -11.93
CA ASN A 31 14.37 6.99 -11.00
C ASN A 31 13.69 7.93 -9.98
N HIS A 32 12.58 7.46 -9.39
CA HIS A 32 11.76 8.22 -8.45
C HIS A 32 11.07 7.27 -7.47
N HIS A 33 11.57 7.21 -6.24
CA HIS A 33 11.21 6.16 -5.29
C HIS A 33 10.28 6.71 -4.19
N PRO A 34 9.10 6.11 -3.98
CA PRO A 34 8.29 6.39 -2.81
C PRO A 34 8.85 5.69 -1.56
N THR A 35 8.41 6.14 -0.39
CA THR A 35 8.56 5.37 0.85
C THR A 35 7.45 4.32 0.91
N MET A 36 7.79 3.08 1.22
CA MET A 36 6.84 1.96 1.33
C MET A 36 6.96 1.30 2.71
N ILE A 37 5.82 1.06 3.37
CA ILE A 37 5.74 0.47 4.70
C ILE A 37 4.70 -0.66 4.67
N SER A 38 5.15 -1.91 4.78
CA SER A 38 4.27 -3.08 4.88
C SER A 38 3.90 -3.36 6.34
N MET A 39 2.61 -3.56 6.63
CA MET A 39 2.13 -3.81 7.99
C MET A 39 1.07 -4.91 8.02
N ARG A 40 1.10 -5.77 9.03
CA ARG A 40 -0.04 -6.64 9.38
C ARG A 40 -1.05 -5.81 10.16
N LEU A 41 -2.34 -5.90 9.80
CA LEU A 41 -3.37 -5.13 10.49
C LEU A 41 -3.74 -5.81 11.81
N PHE A 42 -3.66 -5.08 12.92
CA PHE A 42 -3.97 -5.60 14.25
C PHE A 42 -5.46 -5.98 14.34
N ARG A 43 -5.76 -7.13 14.94
CA ARG A 43 -7.12 -7.74 15.03
C ARG A 43 -7.77 -8.10 13.70
N LEU A 44 -7.08 -8.00 12.57
CA LEU A 44 -7.57 -8.45 11.27
C LEU A 44 -6.65 -9.56 10.72
N THR A 45 -7.21 -10.45 9.90
CA THR A 45 -6.42 -11.45 9.16
C THR A 45 -5.59 -10.85 8.01
N MET A 46 -5.75 -9.55 7.76
CA MET A 46 -5.29 -8.88 6.56
C MET A 46 -3.98 -8.11 6.73
N SER A 47 -3.34 -7.79 5.61
CA SER A 47 -2.08 -7.04 5.55
C SER A 47 -2.26 -5.80 4.69
N SER A 48 -1.38 -4.81 4.88
CA SER A 48 -1.45 -3.54 4.17
C SER A 48 -0.09 -3.07 3.69
N LEU A 49 -0.10 -2.21 2.68
CA LEU A 49 1.05 -1.46 2.20
C LEU A 49 0.70 0.03 2.22
N LYS A 50 1.34 0.80 3.10
CA LYS A 50 1.32 2.26 3.04
C LYS A 50 2.40 2.74 2.09
N VAL A 51 2.04 3.59 1.14
CA VAL A 51 2.95 4.22 0.18
C VAL A 51 2.87 5.73 0.34
N ILE A 52 4.03 6.38 0.38
CA ILE A 52 4.17 7.83 0.54
C ILE A 52 5.03 8.34 -0.62
N TRP A 53 4.44 9.21 -1.45
CA TRP A 53 5.10 9.83 -2.59
C TRP A 53 5.44 11.29 -2.28
N THR A 54 6.70 11.65 -2.50
CA THR A 54 7.19 13.02 -2.38
C THR A 54 8.46 13.17 -3.21
N THR A 55 8.66 14.34 -3.82
CA THR A 55 9.92 14.67 -4.47
C THR A 55 10.87 15.27 -3.45
N HIS A 56 12.05 14.65 -3.28
CA HIS A 56 12.99 15.06 -2.23
C HIS A 56 13.69 16.40 -2.52
N LYS A 57 13.98 16.72 -3.80
CA LYS A 57 14.71 17.93 -4.20
C LYS A 57 14.09 18.61 -5.44
N PRO A 58 13.53 19.84 -5.30
CA PRO A 58 13.16 20.47 -4.04
C PRO A 58 12.04 19.66 -3.35
N SER A 59 11.95 19.78 -2.02
CA SER A 59 10.96 19.06 -1.19
C SER A 59 9.53 19.52 -1.48
N ARG A 60 8.87 18.93 -2.49
CA ARG A 60 7.51 19.26 -2.93
C ARG A 60 6.84 18.07 -3.62
N LEU A 61 5.54 18.15 -3.86
CA LEU A 61 4.88 17.27 -4.81
C LEU A 61 5.31 17.62 -6.23
N SER A 62 5.48 16.60 -7.07
CA SER A 62 5.68 16.75 -8.51
C SER A 62 4.77 15.83 -9.31
N ASN A 63 4.71 16.04 -10.63
CA ASN A 63 3.96 15.17 -11.52
C ASN A 63 4.44 13.71 -11.49
N LYS A 64 5.72 13.45 -11.13
CA LYS A 64 6.22 12.07 -10.98
C LYS A 64 5.54 11.35 -9.81
N ASP A 65 5.28 12.06 -8.71
CA ASP A 65 4.55 11.53 -7.56
C ASP A 65 3.14 11.08 -7.97
N ILE A 66 2.43 11.94 -8.72
CA ILE A 66 1.08 11.67 -9.22
C ILE A 66 1.08 10.49 -10.20
N GLN A 67 2.01 10.47 -11.15
CA GLN A 67 2.11 9.39 -12.15
C GLN A 67 2.38 8.03 -11.51
N ILE A 68 3.25 7.97 -10.51
CA ILE A 68 3.54 6.71 -9.82
C ILE A 68 2.37 6.32 -8.93
N ALA A 69 1.70 7.27 -8.26
CA ALA A 69 0.51 6.96 -7.46
C ALA A 69 -0.64 6.40 -8.31
N ASN A 70 -0.92 6.99 -9.48
CA ASN A 70 -1.92 6.47 -10.42
C ASN A 70 -1.58 5.05 -10.88
N TYR A 71 -0.32 4.79 -11.20
CA TYR A 71 0.13 3.44 -11.53
C TYR A 71 -0.07 2.46 -10.36
N CYS A 72 0.22 2.87 -9.12
CA CYS A 72 -0.02 2.04 -7.95
C CYS A 72 -1.50 1.70 -7.78
N ASP A 73 -2.41 2.64 -8.07
CA ASP A 73 -3.86 2.42 -8.02
C ASP A 73 -4.32 1.39 -9.05
N GLU A 74 -3.86 1.50 -10.29
CA GLU A 74 -4.15 0.54 -11.36
C GLU A 74 -3.69 -0.88 -10.98
N GLN A 75 -2.46 -1.01 -10.48
CA GLN A 75 -1.90 -2.32 -10.14
C GLN A 75 -2.50 -2.92 -8.87
N ALA A 76 -2.84 -2.08 -7.87
CA ALA A 76 -3.52 -2.53 -6.66
C ALA A 76 -4.90 -3.12 -6.99
N SER A 77 -5.62 -2.53 -7.95
CA SER A 77 -6.87 -3.08 -8.48
C SER A 77 -6.66 -4.48 -9.08
N HIS A 78 -5.66 -4.67 -9.94
CA HIS A 78 -5.34 -5.98 -10.52
C HIS A 78 -4.96 -7.05 -9.47
N ILE A 79 -4.30 -6.64 -8.38
CA ILE A 79 -3.92 -7.54 -7.27
C ILE A 79 -5.09 -7.77 -6.28
N ARG A 80 -6.23 -7.13 -6.55
CA ARG A 80 -7.46 -7.16 -5.75
C ARG A 80 -7.22 -6.61 -4.34
N VAL A 81 -6.88 -5.31 -4.31
CA VAL A 81 -7.06 -4.48 -3.11
C VAL A 81 -8.51 -4.58 -2.65
N VAL A 82 -8.72 -4.48 -1.34
CA VAL A 82 -10.06 -4.55 -0.76
C VAL A 82 -10.24 -3.49 0.32
N GLU A 83 -11.48 -3.30 0.74
CA GLU A 83 -11.77 -2.44 1.87
C GLU A 83 -11.38 -3.11 3.19
N PRO A 84 -10.87 -2.35 4.19
CA PRO A 84 -10.54 -2.90 5.50
C PRO A 84 -11.72 -3.59 6.20
N SER A 85 -12.96 -3.20 5.86
CA SER A 85 -14.20 -3.77 6.39
C SER A 85 -14.46 -5.21 5.93
N GLU A 86 -13.83 -5.67 4.85
CA GLU A 86 -13.98 -7.04 4.34
C GLU A 86 -13.17 -8.08 5.15
N ALA A 87 -12.39 -7.63 6.12
CA ALA A 87 -11.48 -8.46 6.89
C ALA A 87 -12.21 -9.22 8.02
N PRO A 88 -12.06 -10.56 8.11
CA PRO A 88 -12.39 -11.30 9.32
C PRO A 88 -11.58 -10.75 10.51
N ARG A 89 -12.27 -10.46 11.62
CA ARG A 89 -11.62 -10.06 12.87
C ARG A 89 -10.97 -11.29 13.49
N CYS A 90 -9.68 -11.21 13.80
CA CYS A 90 -8.99 -12.18 14.64
C CYS A 90 -9.19 -11.81 16.11
N GLY A 91 -9.77 -12.71 16.88
CA GLY A 91 -9.87 -12.63 18.34
C GLY A 91 -10.46 -13.91 18.90
N PRO A 92 -10.21 -14.24 20.18
CA PRO A 92 -10.89 -15.35 20.82
C PRO A 92 -12.40 -15.11 20.76
N THR A 93 -13.16 -16.13 20.35
CA THR A 93 -14.61 -16.14 20.50
C THR A 93 -14.92 -15.89 21.97
N PRO A 94 -15.83 -14.97 22.33
CA PRO A 94 -16.24 -14.84 23.73
C PRO A 94 -16.75 -16.20 24.19
N SER A 95 -16.06 -16.82 25.16
CA SER A 95 -16.54 -18.04 25.80
C SER A 95 -17.88 -17.71 26.44
N THR A 96 -18.96 -18.27 25.88
CA THR A 96 -20.27 -18.21 26.53
C THR A 96 -20.18 -19.12 27.77
N LEU A 97 -20.15 -18.51 28.95
CA LEU A 97 -20.46 -19.17 30.22
C LEU A 97 -21.94 -18.97 30.52
#